data_AF-A0A497NET1-F1
#
_entry.id   AF-A0A497NET1-F1
#
_cell.length_a   1.000
_cell.length_b   1.000
_cell.length_c   1.000
_cell.angle_alpha   90.00
_cell.angle_beta   90.00
_cell.angle_gamma   90.00
#
_symmetry.space_group_name_H-M   'P 1'
#
loop_
_entity.id
_entity.type
_entity.pdbx_description
1 polymer ?
#
loop_
_entity_poly.entity_id
_entity_poly.type
_entity_poly.pdbx_seq_one_letter_code
_entity_poly.pdbx_strand_id
1 'polypeptide(L)'
;HPGAYDAATTQTLACQVLEVEFLGKAAHAAARPEAGINALEAMLQSFTAIKSLRQHIRDKARIHGIITDGGQVANVVPDHSAAIFIVRAESDSYLNELKQRVINCFIGAATASGTRLEYHWQEHHYAPMRNNLTLARLFQQNMESLGRKMKLTNSSDTIFSTDMGNVSQQVPGIHPMVAIAPEEIPLHSPQFASAAASDDGSRALLDAAKALAMTAVDLLSDPEKVSGVKDEFCQKEEEFLT
;
A
#
# COMPACT_ATOMS: atom_id res chain seq x y z
N HIS A 1 3.77 9.31 12.60
CA HIS A 1 4.73 8.87 11.58
C HIS A 1 5.52 10.09 11.12
N PRO A 2 6.85 10.03 11.01
CA PRO A 2 7.63 11.15 10.49
C PRO A 2 7.22 11.44 9.04
N GLY A 3 6.95 12.70 8.74
CA GLY A 3 6.46 13.16 7.44
C GLY A 3 7.14 14.44 6.98
N ALA A 4 6.71 14.90 5.81
CA ALA A 4 7.07 16.22 5.30
C ALA A 4 5.99 17.30 5.57
N TYR A 5 4.88 16.88 6.19
CA TYR A 5 3.75 17.72 6.56
C TYR A 5 3.14 17.25 7.89
N ASP A 6 2.42 18.16 8.53
CA ASP A 6 1.69 17.92 9.77
C ASP A 6 0.21 17.62 9.45
N ALA A 7 -0.23 16.38 9.71
CA ALA A 7 -1.64 15.98 9.64
C ALA A 7 -2.03 14.97 10.74
N ALA A 8 -3.22 15.13 11.33
CA ALA A 8 -3.71 14.26 12.39
C ALA A 8 -4.17 12.87 11.87
N THR A 9 -4.47 12.77 10.58
CA THR A 9 -4.86 11.52 9.90
C THR A 9 -4.07 11.34 8.61
N THR A 10 -3.99 10.09 8.16
CA THR A 10 -3.38 9.71 6.87
C THR A 10 -4.31 8.77 6.13
N GLN A 11 -4.47 8.98 4.83
CA GLN A 11 -5.13 8.00 3.96
C GLN A 11 -4.11 6.96 3.52
N THR A 12 -4.46 5.69 3.71
CA THR A 12 -3.65 4.57 3.22
C THR A 12 -4.52 3.63 2.42
N LEU A 13 -3.91 2.96 1.45
CA LEU A 13 -4.57 1.96 0.62
C LEU A 13 -4.36 0.56 1.19
N ALA A 14 -5.35 -0.29 0.94
CA ALA A 14 -5.20 -1.73 1.01
C ALA A 14 -4.07 -2.17 0.07
N CYS A 15 -3.26 -3.14 0.46
CA CYS A 15 -2.12 -3.60 -0.33
C CYS A 15 -1.83 -5.09 -0.17
N GLN A 16 -1.53 -5.76 -1.28
CA GLN A 16 -1.08 -7.15 -1.31
C GLN A 16 0.07 -7.34 -2.32
N VAL A 17 1.02 -8.21 -1.97
CA VAL A 17 2.11 -8.66 -2.84
C VAL A 17 1.75 -9.99 -3.50
N LEU A 18 1.99 -10.09 -4.80
CA LEU A 18 1.81 -11.28 -5.64
C LEU A 18 3.16 -11.74 -6.19
N GLU A 19 3.47 -13.01 -5.99
CA GLU A 19 4.55 -13.73 -6.65
C GLU A 19 3.93 -14.65 -7.72
N VAL A 20 4.51 -14.66 -8.91
CA VAL A 20 4.00 -15.40 -10.07
C VAL A 20 5.16 -16.04 -10.83
N GLU A 21 4.94 -17.28 -11.26
CA GLU A 21 5.88 -18.08 -12.04
C GLU A 21 5.16 -18.74 -13.21
N PHE A 22 5.81 -18.77 -14.37
CA PHE A 22 5.40 -19.62 -15.49
C PHE A 22 6.42 -20.72 -15.70
N LEU A 23 5.94 -21.95 -15.82
CA LEU A 23 6.73 -23.12 -16.18
C LEU A 23 6.36 -23.58 -17.59
N GLY A 24 7.36 -23.62 -18.44
CA GLY A 24 7.28 -24.02 -19.83
C GLY A 24 8.17 -25.23 -20.13
N LYS A 25 8.84 -25.21 -21.27
CA LYS A 25 9.70 -26.30 -21.73
C LYS A 25 10.80 -25.76 -22.63
N ALA A 26 12.05 -26.10 -22.31
CA ALA A 26 13.20 -25.62 -23.05
C ALA A 26 13.31 -26.29 -24.42
N ALA A 27 13.76 -25.52 -25.40
CA ALA A 27 14.11 -26.01 -26.73
C ALA A 27 15.15 -25.08 -27.36
N HIS A 28 15.87 -25.56 -28.38
CA HIS A 28 16.80 -24.72 -29.12
C HIS A 28 16.02 -23.68 -29.93
N ALA A 29 16.19 -22.40 -29.61
CA ALA A 29 15.33 -21.32 -30.11
C ALA A 29 15.33 -21.18 -31.63
N ALA A 30 16.43 -21.52 -32.31
CA ALA A 30 16.53 -21.45 -33.76
C ALA A 30 16.30 -22.79 -34.50
N ALA A 31 16.46 -23.93 -33.83
CA ALA A 31 16.55 -25.22 -34.53
C ALA A 31 15.26 -26.03 -34.42
N ARG A 32 14.57 -25.92 -33.28
CA ARG A 32 13.29 -26.58 -33.04
C ARG A 32 12.44 -25.82 -32.00
N PRO A 33 12.18 -24.50 -32.20
CA PRO A 33 11.43 -23.71 -31.24
C PRO A 33 10.04 -24.28 -30.92
N GLU A 34 9.39 -24.94 -31.89
CA GLU A 34 8.08 -25.57 -31.76
C GLU A 34 8.03 -26.76 -30.79
N ALA A 35 9.19 -27.30 -30.38
CA ALA A 35 9.26 -28.34 -29.36
C ALA A 35 9.25 -27.78 -27.92
N GLY A 36 9.37 -26.46 -27.77
CA GLY A 36 9.38 -25.74 -26.50
C GLY A 36 8.05 -25.07 -26.18
N ILE A 37 7.93 -24.60 -24.93
CA ILE A 37 6.82 -23.81 -24.41
C ILE A 37 7.45 -22.60 -23.73
N ASN A 38 7.22 -21.40 -24.23
CA ASN A 38 7.97 -20.21 -23.86
C ASN A 38 7.37 -19.50 -22.63
N ALA A 39 8.01 -19.67 -21.47
CA ALA A 39 7.59 -19.05 -20.21
C ALA A 39 7.79 -17.52 -20.19
N LEU A 40 8.83 -16.99 -20.86
CA LEU A 40 9.03 -15.54 -20.94
C LEU A 40 7.91 -14.86 -21.74
N GLU A 41 7.47 -15.48 -22.83
CA GLU A 41 6.39 -14.95 -23.66
C GLU A 41 5.07 -14.86 -22.86
N ALA A 42 4.74 -15.87 -22.05
CA ALA A 42 3.60 -15.83 -21.14
C ALA A 42 3.70 -14.64 -20.14
N MET A 43 4.91 -14.37 -19.63
CA MET A 43 5.14 -13.23 -18.75
C MET A 43 4.92 -11.90 -19.47
N LEU A 44 5.47 -11.73 -20.68
CA LEU A 44 5.31 -10.50 -21.47
C LEU A 44 3.84 -10.25 -21.87
N GLN A 45 3.10 -11.31 -22.21
CA GLN A 45 1.66 -11.23 -22.45
C GLN A 45 0.89 -10.80 -21.19
N SER A 46 1.28 -11.30 -20.02
CA SER A 46 0.69 -10.89 -18.74
C SER A 46 0.92 -9.40 -18.45
N PHE A 47 2.13 -8.89 -18.67
CA PHE A 47 2.42 -7.45 -18.54
C PHE A 47 1.60 -6.60 -19.53
N THR A 48 1.40 -7.09 -20.75
CA THR A 48 0.55 -6.44 -21.75
C THR A 48 -0.92 -6.43 -21.33
N ALA A 49 -1.43 -7.55 -20.83
CA ALA A 49 -2.81 -7.65 -20.33
C ALA A 49 -3.04 -6.72 -19.12
N ILE A 50 -2.09 -6.68 -18.18
CA ILE A 50 -2.14 -5.76 -17.02
C ILE A 50 -2.09 -4.30 -17.49
N LYS A 51 -1.28 -3.98 -18.51
CA LYS A 51 -1.26 -2.63 -19.10
C LYS A 51 -2.64 -2.23 -19.61
N SER A 52 -3.33 -3.11 -20.32
CA SER A 52 -4.71 -2.84 -20.79
C SER A 52 -5.71 -2.76 -19.63
N LEU A 53 -5.57 -3.63 -18.62
CA LEU A 53 -6.42 -3.62 -17.42
C LEU A 53 -6.41 -2.26 -16.71
N ARG A 54 -5.26 -1.57 -16.65
CA ARG A 54 -5.11 -0.28 -15.97
C ARG A 54 -6.02 0.84 -16.49
N GLN A 55 -6.54 0.75 -17.72
CA GLN A 55 -7.52 1.72 -18.22
C GLN A 55 -8.88 1.59 -17.50
N HIS A 56 -9.15 0.46 -16.85
CA HIS A 56 -10.45 0.10 -16.30
C HIS A 56 -10.40 -0.20 -14.80
N ILE A 57 -9.41 0.32 -14.09
CA ILE A 57 -9.33 0.28 -12.62
C ILE A 57 -9.76 1.65 -12.06
N ARG A 58 -10.16 1.69 -10.79
CA ARG A 58 -10.50 2.96 -10.12
C ARG A 58 -9.27 3.86 -9.97
N ASP A 59 -9.49 5.18 -9.95
CA ASP A 59 -8.43 6.20 -9.98
C ASP A 59 -7.41 6.09 -8.83
N LYS A 60 -7.83 5.55 -7.68
CA LYS A 60 -6.96 5.37 -6.50
C LYS A 60 -6.19 4.03 -6.51
N ALA A 61 -6.55 3.08 -7.37
CA ALA A 61 -5.92 1.77 -7.40
C ALA A 61 -4.61 1.76 -8.22
N ARG A 62 -3.67 0.90 -7.84
CA ARG A 62 -2.36 0.77 -8.51
C ARG A 62 -1.98 -0.70 -8.67
N ILE A 63 -1.39 -1.03 -9.81
CA ILE A 63 -0.77 -2.34 -10.08
C ILE A 63 0.61 -2.08 -10.64
N HIS A 64 1.66 -2.53 -9.96
CA HIS A 64 3.05 -2.39 -10.40
C HIS A 64 3.84 -3.64 -10.09
N GLY A 65 4.85 -3.95 -10.90
CA GLY A 65 5.65 -5.16 -10.73
C GLY A 65 6.87 -5.18 -11.63
N ILE A 66 7.74 -6.16 -11.40
CA ILE A 66 8.98 -6.39 -12.14
C ILE A 66 9.11 -7.87 -12.49
N ILE A 67 9.83 -8.16 -13.58
CA ILE A 67 10.28 -9.51 -13.92
C ILE A 67 11.53 -9.79 -13.10
N THR A 68 11.50 -10.86 -12.31
CA THR A 68 12.62 -11.31 -11.46
C THR A 68 13.45 -12.41 -12.13
N ASP A 69 12.83 -13.18 -13.04
CA ASP A 69 13.50 -14.11 -13.94
C ASP A 69 12.85 -14.05 -15.33
N GLY A 70 13.65 -13.77 -16.36
CA GLY A 70 13.22 -13.69 -17.75
C GLY A 70 13.87 -14.73 -18.66
N GLY A 71 14.48 -15.77 -18.09
CA GLY A 71 15.29 -16.74 -18.83
C GLY A 71 16.78 -16.40 -18.80
N GLN A 72 17.61 -17.41 -19.10
CA GLN A 72 19.05 -17.38 -18.82
C GLN A 72 19.92 -17.07 -20.04
N VAL A 73 19.52 -17.56 -21.23
CA VAL A 73 20.30 -17.41 -22.47
C VAL A 73 19.38 -17.22 -23.68
N ALA A 74 19.77 -16.35 -24.62
CA ALA A 74 18.91 -15.94 -25.74
C ALA A 74 18.68 -17.02 -26.81
N ASN A 75 19.54 -18.03 -26.89
CA ASN A 75 19.44 -19.12 -27.89
C ASN A 75 18.64 -20.34 -27.39
N VAL A 76 18.04 -20.28 -26.20
CA VAL A 76 17.18 -21.31 -25.63
C VAL A 76 15.81 -20.71 -25.37
N VAL A 77 14.74 -21.42 -25.72
CA VAL A 77 13.37 -21.06 -25.35
C VAL A 77 13.27 -21.07 -23.81
N PRO A 78 12.96 -19.95 -23.14
CA PRO A 78 12.85 -19.92 -21.69
C PRO A 78 11.79 -20.88 -21.19
N ASP A 79 12.16 -21.81 -20.31
CA ASP A 79 11.27 -22.78 -19.68
C ASP A 79 10.80 -22.35 -18.30
N HIS A 80 11.32 -21.24 -17.80
CA HIS A 80 10.92 -20.61 -16.56
C HIS A 80 10.92 -19.08 -16.71
N SER A 81 9.96 -18.42 -16.07
CA SER A 81 9.96 -16.98 -15.85
C SER A 81 9.23 -16.65 -14.55
N ALA A 82 9.64 -15.58 -13.88
CA ALA A 82 9.09 -15.17 -12.59
C ALA A 82 8.94 -13.65 -12.49
N ALA A 83 7.96 -13.20 -11.72
CA ALA A 83 7.73 -11.79 -11.44
C ALA A 83 7.15 -11.56 -10.04
N ILE A 84 7.34 -10.34 -9.53
CA ILE A 84 6.71 -9.86 -8.32
C ILE A 84 5.87 -8.62 -8.62
N PHE A 85 4.65 -8.59 -8.10
CA PHE A 85 3.69 -7.51 -8.27
C PHE A 85 3.17 -7.04 -6.91
N ILE A 86 2.76 -5.78 -6.86
CA ILE A 86 2.06 -5.17 -5.76
C ILE A 86 0.75 -4.58 -6.31
N VAL A 87 -0.35 -4.89 -5.64
CA VAL A 87 -1.69 -4.39 -5.96
C VAL A 87 -2.20 -3.56 -4.79
N ARG A 88 -2.67 -2.35 -5.08
CA ARG A 88 -3.22 -1.42 -4.10
C ARG A 88 -4.61 -0.94 -4.49
N ALA A 89 -5.50 -0.78 -3.51
CA ALA A 89 -6.86 -0.30 -3.69
C ALA A 89 -7.35 0.45 -2.44
N GLU A 90 -8.37 1.28 -2.59
CA GLU A 90 -8.93 2.09 -1.50
C GLU A 90 -9.72 1.29 -0.45
N SER A 91 -10.14 0.07 -0.77
CA SER A 91 -10.84 -0.82 0.15
C SER A 91 -10.42 -2.28 -0.06
N ASP A 92 -10.54 -3.11 0.98
CA ASP A 92 -10.27 -4.55 0.87
C ASP A 92 -11.25 -5.24 -0.09
N SER A 93 -12.50 -4.78 -0.14
CA SER A 93 -13.51 -5.28 -1.09
C SER A 93 -13.04 -5.09 -2.54
N TYR A 94 -12.62 -3.86 -2.89
CA TYR A 94 -12.13 -3.58 -4.22
C TYR A 94 -10.75 -4.21 -4.49
N LEU A 95 -9.89 -4.32 -3.48
CA LEU A 95 -8.63 -5.04 -3.58
C LEU A 95 -8.89 -6.50 -4.00
N ASN A 96 -9.85 -7.18 -3.37
CA ASN A 96 -10.18 -8.57 -3.69
C ASN A 96 -10.74 -8.74 -5.11
N GLU A 97 -11.59 -7.82 -5.57
CA GLU A 97 -12.03 -7.78 -6.98
C GLU A 97 -10.82 -7.62 -7.91
N LEU A 98 -9.95 -6.65 -7.61
CA LEU A 98 -8.81 -6.33 -8.45
C LEU A 98 -7.78 -7.46 -8.49
N LYS A 99 -7.54 -8.15 -7.37
CA LYS A 99 -6.70 -9.35 -7.28
C LYS A 99 -7.15 -10.40 -8.28
N GLN A 100 -8.46 -10.68 -8.35
CA GLN A 100 -8.99 -11.66 -9.31
C GLN A 100 -8.77 -11.22 -10.75
N ARG A 101 -8.98 -9.93 -11.06
CA ARG A 101 -8.76 -9.38 -12.40
C ARG A 101 -7.29 -9.45 -12.82
N VAL A 102 -6.37 -9.20 -11.89
CA VAL A 102 -4.92 -9.34 -12.10
C VAL A 102 -4.56 -10.81 -12.36
N ILE A 103 -5.05 -11.75 -11.56
CA ILE A 103 -4.83 -13.19 -11.78
C ILE A 103 -5.38 -13.65 -13.13
N ASN A 104 -6.53 -13.14 -13.57
CA ASN A 104 -7.09 -13.47 -14.88
C ASN A 104 -6.16 -13.04 -16.04
N CYS A 105 -5.36 -11.98 -15.89
CA CYS A 105 -4.34 -11.62 -16.89
C CYS A 105 -3.27 -12.71 -17.01
N PHE A 106 -2.78 -13.25 -15.89
CA PHE A 106 -1.81 -14.35 -15.89
C PHE A 106 -2.41 -15.66 -16.39
N ILE A 107 -3.64 -15.99 -15.99
CA ILE A 107 -4.35 -17.18 -16.48
C ILE A 107 -4.54 -17.11 -17.99
N GLY A 108 -4.92 -15.95 -18.54
CA GLY A 108 -5.08 -15.76 -19.97
C GLY A 108 -3.77 -16.01 -20.74
N ALA A 109 -2.66 -15.48 -20.23
CA ALA A 109 -1.34 -15.70 -20.82
C ALA A 109 -0.87 -17.15 -20.72
N ALA A 110 -1.10 -17.83 -19.58
CA ALA A 110 -0.81 -19.26 -19.45
C ALA A 110 -1.61 -20.09 -20.45
N THR A 111 -2.89 -19.77 -20.61
CA THR A 111 -3.79 -20.47 -21.55
C THR A 111 -3.31 -20.29 -22.99
N ALA A 112 -2.94 -19.07 -23.38
CA ALA A 112 -2.51 -18.77 -24.75
C ALA A 112 -1.15 -19.40 -25.11
N SER A 113 -0.23 -19.46 -24.14
CA SER A 113 1.15 -19.95 -24.34
C SER A 113 1.30 -21.45 -24.09
N GLY A 114 0.37 -22.08 -23.38
CA GLY A 114 0.46 -23.47 -22.95
C GLY A 114 1.39 -23.70 -21.74
N THR A 115 1.82 -22.64 -21.05
CA THR A 115 2.62 -22.75 -19.80
C THR A 115 1.77 -23.13 -18.61
N ARG A 116 2.38 -23.75 -17.59
CA ARG A 116 1.78 -23.87 -16.26
C ARG A 116 2.01 -22.57 -15.48
N LEU A 117 0.95 -22.00 -14.92
CA LEU A 117 1.02 -20.86 -14.01
C LEU A 117 1.07 -21.36 -12.56
N GLU A 118 2.02 -20.85 -11.80
CA GLU A 118 2.06 -20.94 -10.34
C GLU A 118 2.05 -19.52 -9.77
N TYR A 119 1.30 -19.29 -8.68
CA TYR A 119 1.23 -17.97 -8.06
C TYR A 119 0.93 -18.05 -6.57
N HIS A 120 1.42 -17.05 -5.84
CA HIS A 120 1.26 -16.93 -4.40
C HIS A 120 1.01 -15.47 -4.02
N TRP A 121 -0.09 -15.22 -3.31
CA TRP A 121 -0.28 -13.96 -2.60
C TRP A 121 0.39 -14.10 -1.24
N GLN A 122 1.31 -13.19 -0.90
CA GLN A 122 1.98 -13.21 0.40
C GLN A 122 0.96 -13.20 1.54
N GLU A 123 1.27 -13.86 2.66
CA GLU A 123 0.32 -14.00 3.78
C GLU A 123 -0.13 -12.64 4.35
N HIS A 124 0.79 -11.68 4.41
CA HIS A 124 0.54 -10.38 5.02
C HIS A 124 -0.07 -9.41 4.02
N HIS A 125 -1.28 -8.92 4.34
CA HIS A 125 -1.93 -7.83 3.63
C HIS A 125 -1.94 -6.58 4.51
N TYR A 126 -1.87 -5.40 3.91
CA TYR A 126 -2.14 -4.14 4.59
C TYR A 126 -3.58 -3.75 4.33
N ALA A 127 -4.36 -3.50 5.39
CA ALA A 127 -5.71 -2.95 5.27
C ALA A 127 -5.65 -1.42 5.08
N PRO A 128 -6.68 -0.78 4.50
CA PRO A 128 -6.76 0.68 4.47
C PRO A 128 -6.94 1.23 5.89
N MET A 129 -6.50 2.47 6.13
CA MET A 129 -6.68 3.14 7.42
C MET A 129 -8.15 3.50 7.63
N ARG A 130 -8.74 2.98 8.70
CA ARG A 130 -10.04 3.42 9.23
C ARG A 130 -9.80 4.50 10.27
N ASN A 131 -9.69 5.74 9.80
CA ASN A 131 -9.36 6.87 10.66
C ASN A 131 -10.51 7.21 11.62
N ASN A 132 -10.24 7.25 12.93
CA ASN A 132 -11.18 7.79 13.91
C ASN A 132 -10.96 9.30 14.08
N LEU A 133 -11.84 10.11 13.51
CA LEU A 133 -11.78 11.56 13.48
C LEU A 133 -12.00 12.20 14.86
N THR A 134 -12.81 11.60 15.72
CA THR A 134 -12.97 12.06 17.11
C THR A 134 -11.64 11.96 17.85
N LEU A 135 -10.95 10.82 17.76
CA LEU A 135 -9.63 10.63 18.32
C LEU A 135 -8.58 11.55 17.66
N ALA A 136 -8.65 11.72 16.34
CA ALA A 136 -7.73 12.57 15.59
C ALA A 136 -7.84 14.05 15.99
N ARG A 137 -9.05 14.55 16.28
CA ARG A 137 -9.26 15.93 16.74
C ARG A 137 -8.63 16.18 18.11
N LEU A 138 -8.67 15.20 19.03
CA LEU A 138 -7.97 15.31 20.31
C LEU A 138 -6.45 15.41 20.09
N PHE A 139 -5.90 14.54 19.25
CA PHE A 139 -4.48 14.59 18.90
C PHE A 139 -4.11 15.92 18.22
N GLN A 140 -4.93 16.40 17.29
CA GLN A 140 -4.74 17.69 16.63
C GLN A 140 -4.65 18.83 17.64
N GLN A 141 -5.63 18.95 18.54
CA GLN A 141 -5.68 19.99 19.56
C GLN A 141 -4.43 19.96 20.47
N ASN A 142 -3.99 18.76 20.85
CA ASN A 142 -2.79 18.60 21.68
C ASN A 142 -1.52 19.03 20.93
N MET A 143 -1.39 18.67 19.64
CA MET A 143 -0.28 19.14 18.80
C MET A 143 -0.30 20.67 18.61
N GLU A 144 -1.48 21.25 18.43
CA GLU A 144 -1.66 22.71 18.31
C GLU A 144 -1.29 23.43 19.61
N SER A 145 -1.60 22.86 20.78
CA SER A 145 -1.20 23.41 22.07
C SER A 145 0.32 23.42 22.29
N LEU A 146 1.05 22.54 21.60
CA LEU A 146 2.51 22.47 21.59
C LEU A 146 3.14 23.43 20.55
N GLY A 147 2.32 24.23 19.86
CA GLY A 147 2.76 25.25 18.90
C GLY A 147 2.86 24.77 17.45
N ARG A 148 2.40 23.55 17.13
CA ARG A 148 2.37 23.04 15.76
C ARG A 148 1.09 23.43 15.04
N LYS A 149 1.11 23.42 13.70
CA LYS A 149 -0.09 23.63 12.88
C LYS A 149 -0.49 22.31 12.26
N MET A 150 -1.54 21.68 12.79
CA MET A 150 -2.01 20.39 12.31
C MET A 150 -3.23 20.54 11.41
N LYS A 151 -3.22 19.90 10.25
CA LYS A 151 -4.46 19.66 9.49
C LYS A 151 -5.14 18.40 10.04
N LEU A 152 -6.47 18.36 10.07
CA LEU A 152 -7.19 17.14 10.47
C LEU A 152 -6.93 16.01 9.47
N THR A 153 -7.04 16.32 8.18
CA THR A 153 -6.77 15.42 7.06
C THR A 153 -5.82 16.12 6.09
N ASN A 154 -5.01 15.34 5.38
CA ASN A 154 -4.30 15.87 4.21
C ASN A 154 -5.09 15.52 2.95
N SER A 155 -5.24 16.48 2.04
CA SER A 155 -5.88 16.30 0.73
C SER A 155 -4.92 15.74 -0.32
N SER A 156 -3.68 15.42 0.04
CA SER A 156 -2.67 14.97 -0.92
C SER A 156 -3.05 13.62 -1.52
N ASP A 157 -2.92 13.47 -2.83
CA ASP A 157 -3.03 12.20 -3.58
C ASP A 157 -1.91 11.19 -3.25
N THR A 158 -1.16 11.42 -2.16
CA THR A 158 -0.05 10.57 -1.76
C THR A 158 -0.57 9.26 -1.21
N ILE A 159 -0.26 8.19 -1.93
CA ILE A 159 -0.70 6.83 -1.63
C ILE A 159 0.30 6.16 -0.69
N PHE A 160 -0.13 5.86 0.53
CA PHE A 160 0.63 5.11 1.53
C PHE A 160 0.02 3.74 1.81
N SER A 161 0.78 2.84 2.45
CA SER A 161 0.25 1.67 3.15
C SER A 161 1.03 1.45 4.43
N THR A 162 0.34 0.97 5.47
CA THR A 162 0.87 0.78 6.82
C THR A 162 0.06 -0.31 7.52
N ASP A 163 0.72 -1.09 8.38
CA ASP A 163 0.09 -2.13 9.20
C ASP A 163 -0.86 -1.56 10.27
N MET A 164 -0.71 -0.28 10.62
CA MET A 164 -1.68 0.43 11.44
C MET A 164 -3.09 0.40 10.83
N GLY A 165 -3.20 0.25 9.50
CA GLY A 165 -4.46 0.01 8.83
C GLY A 165 -5.18 -1.23 9.39
N ASN A 166 -4.47 -2.35 9.53
CA ASN A 166 -5.01 -3.60 10.08
C ASN A 166 -5.48 -3.44 11.53
N VAL A 167 -4.69 -2.72 12.35
CA VAL A 167 -5.07 -2.41 13.74
C VAL A 167 -6.33 -1.54 13.79
N SER A 168 -6.40 -0.52 12.93
CA SER A 168 -7.53 0.40 12.84
C SER A 168 -8.84 -0.26 12.40
N GLN A 169 -8.79 -1.45 11.79
CA GLN A 169 -9.99 -2.25 11.52
C GLN A 169 -10.58 -2.89 12.78
N GLN A 170 -9.76 -3.11 13.82
CA GLN A 170 -10.15 -3.84 15.04
C GLN A 170 -10.45 -2.92 16.22
N VAL A 171 -9.76 -1.78 16.30
CA VAL A 171 -9.92 -0.80 17.38
C VAL A 171 -9.83 0.63 16.83
N PRO A 172 -10.41 1.64 17.52
CA PRO A 172 -10.23 3.03 17.15
C PRO A 172 -8.75 3.39 17.03
N GLY A 173 -8.35 3.94 15.89
CA GLY A 173 -6.94 4.23 15.60
C GLY A 173 -6.76 5.49 14.78
N ILE A 174 -5.57 6.07 14.93
CA ILE A 174 -5.08 7.20 14.12
C ILE A 174 -3.66 6.88 13.64
N HIS A 175 -3.28 7.44 12.49
CA HIS A 175 -1.92 7.39 11.98
C HIS A 175 -1.48 8.79 11.53
N PRO A 176 -1.17 9.70 12.48
CA PRO A 176 -0.81 11.07 12.15
C PRO A 176 0.55 11.16 11.46
N MET A 177 0.72 12.15 10.58
CA MET A 177 2.01 12.56 10.02
C MET A 177 2.53 13.77 10.79
N VAL A 178 3.80 13.75 11.18
CA VAL A 178 4.46 14.87 11.88
C VAL A 178 5.65 15.32 11.06
N ALA A 179 5.65 16.59 10.66
CA ALA A 179 6.66 17.16 9.79
C ALA A 179 8.04 17.18 10.47
N ILE A 180 9.02 16.54 9.84
CA ILE A 180 10.43 16.56 10.23
C ILE A 180 11.34 17.09 9.11
N ALA A 181 10.78 17.34 7.94
CA ALA A 181 11.47 17.82 6.74
C ALA A 181 10.52 18.69 5.90
N PRO A 182 11.04 19.57 5.01
CA PRO A 182 10.23 20.26 4.00
C PRO A 182 9.56 19.28 3.02
N GLU A 183 8.43 19.69 2.43
CA GLU A 183 7.63 18.89 1.48
C GLU A 183 8.43 18.43 0.24
N GLU A 184 9.47 19.17 -0.13
CA GLU A 184 10.33 18.87 -1.27
C GLU A 184 11.25 17.67 -1.04
N ILE A 185 11.46 17.25 0.22
CA ILE A 185 12.31 16.11 0.56
C ILE A 185 11.50 14.82 0.45
N PRO A 186 11.80 13.92 -0.51
CA PRO A 186 11.03 12.71 -0.69
C PRO A 186 11.18 11.77 0.50
N LEU A 187 10.08 11.13 0.89
CA LEU A 187 10.11 9.98 1.79
C LEU A 187 10.98 8.86 1.18
N HIS A 188 11.62 8.06 2.05
CA HIS A 188 12.58 7.02 1.66
C HIS A 188 13.85 7.53 0.95
N SER A 189 14.25 8.78 1.18
CA SER A 189 15.52 9.32 0.69
C SER A 189 16.61 9.41 1.78
N PRO A 190 17.90 9.40 1.42
CA PRO A 190 18.99 9.68 2.36
C PRO A 190 18.84 11.03 3.08
N GLN A 191 18.28 12.02 2.40
CA GLN A 191 17.99 13.35 2.95
C GLN A 191 16.93 13.26 4.05
N PHE A 192 15.86 12.50 3.82
CA PHE A 192 14.82 12.29 4.85
C PHE A 192 15.37 11.52 6.06
N ALA A 193 16.25 10.54 5.83
CA ALA A 193 16.96 9.85 6.91
C ALA A 193 17.83 10.81 7.73
N SER A 194 18.51 11.75 7.07
CA SER A 194 19.29 12.80 7.75
C SER A 194 18.39 13.75 8.56
N ALA A 195 17.23 14.11 8.01
CA ALA A 195 16.23 14.92 8.72
C ALA A 195 15.68 14.20 9.96
N ALA A 196 15.45 12.89 9.88
CA ALA A 196 14.99 12.08 11.01
C ALA A 196 16.01 12.02 12.16
N ALA A 197 17.31 12.12 11.85
CA ALA A 197 18.39 12.15 12.83
C ALA A 197 18.76 13.57 13.32
N SER A 198 18.04 14.60 12.87
CA SER A 198 18.33 16.00 13.21
C SER A 198 17.72 16.43 14.55
N ASP A 199 18.13 17.61 15.02
CA ASP A 199 17.51 18.26 16.18
C ASP A 199 16.03 18.57 15.92
N ASP A 200 15.64 18.93 14.70
CA ASP A 200 14.23 19.13 14.32
C ASP A 200 13.43 17.83 14.36
N GLY A 201 14.03 16.73 13.87
CA GLY A 201 13.45 15.39 14.00
C GLY A 201 13.23 15.00 15.47
N SER A 202 14.22 15.30 16.32
CA SER A 202 14.13 15.05 17.77
C SER A 202 13.06 15.90 18.45
N ARG A 203 12.94 17.19 18.10
CA ARG A 203 11.88 18.08 18.59
C ARG A 203 10.50 17.56 18.18
N ALA A 204 10.31 17.23 16.90
CA ALA A 204 9.05 16.70 16.39
C ALA A 204 8.66 15.36 17.04
N LEU A 205 9.64 14.49 17.32
CA LEU A 205 9.42 13.26 18.07
C LEU A 205 8.90 13.55 19.48
N LEU A 206 9.50 14.51 20.18
CA LEU A 206 9.07 14.90 21.53
C LEU A 206 7.67 15.53 21.51
N ASP A 207 7.36 16.36 20.52
CA ASP A 207 6.02 16.94 20.35
C ASP A 207 4.97 15.84 20.13
N ALA A 208 5.24 14.90 19.22
CA ALA A 208 4.35 13.78 18.92
C ALA A 208 4.14 12.88 20.15
N ALA A 209 5.21 12.58 20.89
CA ALA A 209 5.14 11.76 22.11
C ALA A 209 4.30 12.44 23.20
N LYS A 210 4.49 13.75 23.40
CA LYS A 210 3.67 14.54 24.34
C LYS A 210 2.21 14.56 23.92
N ALA A 211 1.92 14.84 22.66
CA ALA A 211 0.55 14.89 22.17
C ALA A 211 -0.16 13.54 22.29
N LEU A 212 0.51 12.41 22.01
CA LEU A 212 -0.03 11.07 22.25
C LEU A 212 -0.37 10.85 23.74
N ALA A 213 0.53 11.23 24.65
CA ALA A 213 0.30 11.13 26.08
C ALA A 213 -0.87 12.01 26.55
N MET A 214 -0.95 13.25 26.05
CA MET A 214 -2.05 14.16 26.33
C MET A 214 -3.38 13.61 25.82
N THR A 215 -3.42 13.03 24.61
CA THR A 215 -4.62 12.40 24.06
C THR A 215 -5.07 11.19 24.90
N ALA A 216 -4.12 10.41 25.44
CA ALA A 216 -4.47 9.35 26.39
C ALA A 216 -5.07 9.92 27.68
N VAL A 217 -4.50 11.01 28.22
CA VAL A 217 -5.07 11.70 29.39
C VAL A 217 -6.46 12.27 29.11
N ASP A 218 -6.70 12.84 27.92
CA ASP A 218 -8.01 13.31 27.50
C ASP A 218 -9.06 12.21 27.57
N LEU A 219 -8.75 11.02 27.04
CA LEU A 219 -9.65 9.87 27.07
C LEU A 219 -9.84 9.34 28.49
N LEU A 220 -8.78 9.24 29.29
CA LEU A 220 -8.86 8.69 30.65
C LEU A 220 -9.58 9.62 31.63
N SER A 221 -9.58 10.93 31.36
CA SER A 221 -10.17 11.93 32.25
C SER A 221 -11.64 12.23 31.92
N ASP A 222 -12.14 11.79 30.76
CA ASP A 222 -13.48 12.14 30.27
C ASP A 222 -14.16 10.93 29.59
N PRO A 223 -15.11 10.27 30.29
CA PRO A 223 -15.87 9.15 29.73
C PRO A 223 -16.68 9.50 28.48
N GLU A 224 -17.09 10.75 28.30
CA GLU A 224 -17.86 11.17 27.11
C GLU A 224 -16.98 11.13 25.85
N LYS A 225 -15.71 11.53 25.95
CA LYS A 225 -14.73 11.40 24.85
C LYS A 225 -14.51 9.94 24.46
N VAL A 226 -14.46 9.03 25.43
CA VAL A 226 -14.34 7.59 25.18
C VAL A 226 -15.59 7.06 24.46
N SER A 227 -16.79 7.48 24.89
CA SER A 227 -18.02 7.12 24.19
C SER A 227 -17.98 7.59 22.75
N GLY A 228 -17.68 8.87 22.51
CA GLY A 228 -17.63 9.44 21.15
C GLY A 228 -16.66 8.68 20.22
N VAL A 229 -15.48 8.33 20.70
CA VAL A 229 -14.51 7.52 19.92
C VAL A 229 -15.06 6.14 19.61
N LYS A 230 -15.72 5.48 20.57
CA LYS A 230 -16.32 4.15 20.37
C LYS A 230 -17.53 4.21 19.43
N ASP A 231 -18.38 5.22 19.59
CA ASP A 231 -19.60 5.39 18.80
C ASP A 231 -19.25 5.62 17.33
N GLU A 232 -18.27 6.48 17.04
CA GLU A 232 -17.74 6.67 15.68
C GLU A 232 -17.16 5.36 15.11
N PHE A 233 -16.43 4.59 15.92
CA PHE A 233 -15.87 3.32 15.48
C PHE A 233 -16.92 2.21 15.27
N CYS A 234 -18.04 2.26 16.00
CA CYS A 234 -19.14 1.30 15.85
C CYS A 234 -20.09 1.66 14.70
N GLN A 235 -20.12 2.93 14.29
CA GLN A 235 -20.84 3.34 13.09
C GLN A 235 -20.21 2.63 11.89
N LYS A 236 -21.03 1.82 11.18
CA LYS A 236 -20.64 1.29 9.88
C LYS A 236 -20.36 2.48 8.97
N GLU A 237 -19.27 2.44 8.23
CA GLU A 237 -19.02 3.39 7.15
C GLU A 237 -20.17 3.27 6.14
N GLU A 238 -21.23 4.07 6.32
CA GLU A 238 -22.04 4.50 5.18
C GLU A 238 -21.15 5.44 4.39
N GLU A 239 -20.55 4.89 3.34
CA GLU A 239 -19.74 5.50 2.30
C GLU A 239 -19.69 7.04 2.32
N PHE A 240 -18.61 7.61 2.87
CA PHE A 240 -18.13 8.92 2.44
C PHE A 240 -17.45 8.77 1.06
N LEU A 241 -18.25 8.42 0.05
CA LEU A 241 -17.92 8.45 -1.36
C LEU A 241 -18.99 9.28 -2.08
N THR A 242 -18.93 10.59 -1.89
CA THR A 242 -19.50 11.59 -2.80
C THR A 242 -18.40 12.55 -3.23
#